data_AF-A0A8X6Q7T3-F1
#
_entry.id   AF-A0A8X6Q7T3-F1
#
_cell.length_a   1.000
_cell.length_b   1.000
_cell.length_c   1.000
_cell.angle_alpha   90.00
_cell.angle_beta   90.00
_cell.angle_gamma   90.00
#
_symmetry.space_group_name_H-M   'P 1'
#
loop_
_entity.id
_entity.type
_entity.pdbx_description
1 polymer ?
#
loop_
_entity_poly.entity_id
_entity_poly.type
_entity_poly.pdbx_seq_one_letter_code
_entity_poly.pdbx_strand_id
1 'polypeptide(L)'
;MSYFSRKANLGGLRVVYRFNRVNFGVSSSPFLLQATIRHHIEKYKHEFPDTVELLDRSFYVDDLISGGNEFEKALQTSRRAKYIMEAAGMDFRKWITNDTNLMEQWKKEKFDVYPVYPETVSLGSNETKVLGLSRNTHEDYLTTNTKSLLEFVS
;
A
#
# COMPACT_ATOMS: atom_id res chain seq x y z
N MET A 1 10.72 -16.16 -16.54
CA MET A 1 9.88 -15.48 -17.55
C MET A 1 8.51 -16.14 -17.55
N SER A 2 7.44 -15.38 -17.32
CA SER A 2 6.08 -15.93 -17.22
C SER A 2 5.30 -15.72 -18.52
N TYR A 3 4.71 -16.80 -19.03
CA TYR A 3 3.87 -16.81 -20.24
C TYR A 3 2.46 -17.25 -19.85
N PHE A 4 1.44 -16.71 -20.52
CA PHE A 4 0.07 -17.24 -20.41
C PHE A 4 -0.51 -17.43 -21.82
N SER A 5 -1.43 -18.39 -21.96
CA SER A 5 -2.00 -18.76 -23.25
C SER A 5 -3.50 -18.98 -23.14
N ARG A 6 -4.23 -18.50 -24.14
CA ARG A 6 -5.67 -18.73 -24.31
C ARG A 6 -5.89 -19.54 -25.58
N LYS A 7 -6.85 -20.46 -25.58
CA LYS A 7 -7.37 -21.04 -26.83
C LYS A 7 -8.14 -19.94 -27.56
N ALA A 8 -7.73 -19.60 -28.77
CA ALA A 8 -8.51 -18.72 -29.64
C ALA A 8 -9.63 -19.54 -30.30
N ASN A 9 -10.83 -18.97 -30.42
CA ASN A 9 -12.01 -19.62 -31.03
C ASN A 9 -11.90 -19.81 -32.56
N LEU A 10 -10.70 -19.72 -33.13
CA LEU A 10 -10.43 -19.86 -34.56
C LEU A 10 -9.40 -20.98 -34.76
N GLY A 11 -9.89 -22.19 -35.04
CA GLY A 11 -9.10 -23.25 -35.67
C GLY A 11 -8.01 -23.95 -34.84
N GLY A 12 -7.99 -23.84 -33.51
CA GLY A 12 -7.03 -24.57 -32.67
C GLY A 12 -5.62 -23.96 -32.57
N LEU A 13 -5.42 -22.75 -33.12
CA LEU A 13 -4.17 -22.00 -32.94
C LEU A 13 -4.04 -21.48 -31.50
N ARG A 14 -2.89 -21.75 -30.89
CA ARG A 14 -2.55 -21.32 -29.53
C ARG A 14 -1.83 -19.99 -29.58
N VAL A 15 -2.46 -18.93 -29.06
CA VAL A 15 -1.80 -17.62 -28.89
C VAL A 15 -1.08 -17.59 -27.56
N VAL A 16 0.18 -17.16 -27.57
CA VAL A 16 1.04 -17.02 -26.38
C VAL A 16 1.32 -15.55 -26.15
N TYR A 17 1.03 -15.09 -24.93
CA TYR A 17 1.27 -13.72 -24.50
C TYR A 17 2.47 -13.67 -23.55
N ARG A 18 3.22 -12.56 -23.62
CA ARG A 18 4.35 -12.25 -22.75
C ARG A 18 4.05 -10.97 -21.98
N PHE A 19 4.30 -10.98 -20.68
CA PHE A 19 4.21 -9.78 -19.86
C PHE A 19 5.37 -8.83 -20.17
N ASN A 20 5.08 -7.54 -20.29
CA ASN A 20 6.07 -6.48 -20.44
C ASN A 20 6.38 -5.77 -19.10
N ARG A 21 5.80 -6.26 -17.99
CA ARG A 21 5.99 -5.75 -16.64
C ARG A 21 6.17 -6.90 -15.68
N VAL A 22 6.80 -6.63 -14.53
CA VAL A 22 6.86 -7.56 -13.41
C VAL A 22 5.42 -7.86 -12.98
N ASN A 23 5.08 -9.15 -12.92
CA ASN A 23 3.73 -9.60 -12.62
C ASN A 23 3.51 -9.76 -11.12
N PHE A 24 2.30 -9.50 -10.67
CA PHE A 24 1.89 -9.91 -9.33
C PHE A 24 1.83 -11.44 -9.24
N GLY A 25 2.23 -12.00 -8.09
CA GLY A 25 2.09 -13.42 -7.80
C GLY A 25 3.21 -14.34 -8.28
N VAL A 26 4.32 -13.83 -8.85
CA VAL A 26 5.55 -14.63 -8.96
C VAL A 26 6.46 -14.40 -7.76
N SER A 27 7.17 -15.45 -7.37
CA SER A 27 8.03 -15.46 -6.18
C SER A 27 9.11 -14.38 -6.17
N SER A 28 9.61 -13.97 -7.35
CA SER A 28 10.64 -12.94 -7.46
C SER A 28 10.11 -11.51 -7.39
N SER A 29 8.80 -11.27 -7.58
CA SER A 29 8.26 -9.92 -7.68
C SER A 29 8.42 -9.07 -6.42
N PRO A 30 8.17 -9.59 -5.21
CA PRO A 30 8.36 -8.81 -3.98
C PRO A 30 9.82 -8.35 -3.81
N PHE A 31 10.78 -9.23 -4.14
CA PHE A 31 12.19 -8.88 -4.09
C PHE A 31 12.54 -7.77 -5.09
N LEU A 32 12.09 -7.90 -6.34
CA LEU A 32 12.35 -6.90 -7.37
C LEU A 32 11.73 -5.55 -7.01
N LEU A 33 10.51 -5.54 -6.45
CA LEU A 33 9.86 -4.33 -5.97
C LEU A 33 10.67 -3.68 -4.86
N GLN A 34 10.99 -4.42 -3.78
CA GLN A 34 11.73 -3.88 -2.64
C GLN A 34 13.13 -3.37 -3.06
N ALA A 35 13.84 -4.10 -3.92
CA ALA A 35 15.15 -3.68 -4.43
C ALA A 35 15.03 -2.38 -5.25
N THR A 36 13.97 -2.24 -6.05
CA THR A 36 13.72 -1.02 -6.83
C THR A 36 13.40 0.15 -5.91
N ILE A 37 12.49 -0.02 -4.94
CA ILE A 37 12.16 1.01 -3.95
C ILE A 37 13.44 1.47 -3.23
N ARG A 38 14.24 0.55 -2.70
CA ARG A 38 15.52 0.85 -2.03
C ARG A 38 16.47 1.67 -2.90
N HIS A 39 16.62 1.29 -4.17
CA HIS A 39 17.46 2.02 -5.12
C HIS A 39 16.99 3.47 -5.32
N HIS A 40 15.68 3.72 -5.33
CA HIS A 40 15.14 5.06 -5.50
C HIS A 40 15.24 5.90 -4.23
N ILE A 41 14.89 5.37 -3.06
CA ILE A 41 14.91 6.14 -1.81
C ILE A 41 16.32 6.52 -1.36
N GLU A 42 17.34 5.69 -1.62
CA GLU A 42 18.73 5.94 -1.18
C GLU A 42 19.30 7.23 -1.78
N LYS A 43 18.80 7.67 -2.96
CA LYS A 43 19.18 8.93 -3.60
C LYS A 43 18.87 10.17 -2.74
N TYR A 44 17.91 10.04 -1.83
CA TYR A 44 17.42 11.13 -0.98
C TYR A 44 17.96 11.07 0.45
N LYS A 45 18.85 10.13 0.76
CA LYS A 45 19.33 9.88 2.14
C LYS A 45 20.02 11.08 2.77
N HIS A 46 20.72 11.89 1.96
CA HIS A 46 21.37 13.10 2.46
C HIS A 46 20.39 14.26 2.71
N GLU A 47 19.28 14.30 1.97
CA GLU A 47 18.30 15.39 2.04
C GLU A 47 17.20 15.09 3.07
N PHE A 48 16.71 13.85 3.11
CA PHE A 48 15.61 13.39 3.96
C PHE A 48 15.95 12.09 4.71
N PRO A 49 17.02 12.05 5.53
CA PRO A 49 17.50 10.82 6.18
C PRO A 49 16.40 10.09 6.95
N ASP A 50 15.63 10.81 7.76
CA ASP A 50 14.52 10.24 8.56
C ASP A 50 13.42 9.62 7.70
N THR A 51 13.09 10.25 6.56
CA THR A 51 12.05 9.75 5.66
C THR A 51 12.55 8.51 4.92
N VAL A 52 13.82 8.48 4.50
CA VAL A 52 14.43 7.31 3.86
C VAL A 52 14.50 6.13 4.81
N GLU A 53 14.89 6.35 6.07
CA GLU A 53 14.91 5.30 7.08
C GLU A 53 13.50 4.75 7.37
N LEU A 54 12.50 5.62 7.45
CA LEU A 54 11.12 5.21 7.62
C LEU A 54 10.63 4.38 6.42
N LEU A 55 10.83 4.87 5.19
CA LEU A 55 10.44 4.14 3.99
C LEU A 55 11.10 2.76 3.94
N ASP A 56 12.40 2.65 4.21
CA ASP A 56 13.11 1.36 4.14
C ASP A 56 12.58 0.31 5.13
N ARG A 57 12.01 0.74 6.26
CA ARG A 57 11.51 -0.14 7.34
C ARG A 57 9.99 -0.37 7.33
N SER A 58 9.23 0.54 6.73
CA SER A 58 7.76 0.57 6.84
C SER A 58 7.01 -0.01 5.66
N PHE A 59 7.71 -0.49 4.62
CA PHE A 59 7.06 -1.21 3.53
C PHE A 59 6.71 -2.65 3.92
N TYR A 60 5.47 -3.03 3.65
CA TYR A 60 5.05 -4.41 3.48
C TYR A 60 4.72 -4.65 2.01
N VAL A 61 5.66 -5.24 1.26
CA VAL A 61 5.56 -5.41 -0.20
C VAL A 61 5.29 -4.07 -0.88
N ASP A 62 4.05 -3.79 -1.32
CA ASP A 62 3.63 -2.55 -1.96
C ASP A 62 2.91 -1.55 -1.03
N ASP A 63 2.56 -1.96 0.20
CA ASP A 63 1.89 -1.11 1.18
C ASP A 63 2.90 -0.40 2.10
N LEU A 64 2.82 0.92 2.22
CA LEU A 64 3.56 1.67 3.24
C LEU A 64 2.71 1.82 4.50
N ILE A 65 3.21 1.33 5.63
CA ILE A 65 2.53 1.41 6.93
C ILE A 65 3.48 2.02 7.96
N SER A 66 3.17 3.24 8.40
CA SER A 66 3.95 3.95 9.42
C SER A 66 3.04 4.67 10.40
N GLY A 67 3.57 4.96 11.60
CA GLY A 67 2.93 5.79 12.61
C GLY A 67 3.82 6.97 13.03
N GLY A 68 3.24 7.91 13.76
CA GLY A 68 3.94 9.06 14.33
C GLY A 68 3.11 9.73 15.42
N ASN A 69 3.79 10.35 16.38
CA ASN A 69 3.15 10.94 17.57
C ASN A 69 2.92 12.46 17.45
N GLU A 70 3.32 13.05 16.33
CA GLU A 70 3.26 14.49 16.11
C GLU A 70 2.74 14.79 14.71
N PHE A 71 1.68 15.60 14.65
CA PHE A 71 1.01 15.99 13.42
C PHE A 71 1.98 16.57 12.38
N GLU A 72 2.80 17.54 12.76
CA GLU A 72 3.68 18.24 11.80
C GLU A 72 4.75 17.28 11.24
N LYS A 73 5.31 16.41 12.09
CA LYS A 73 6.28 15.41 11.64
C LYS A 73 5.65 14.39 10.69
N ALA A 74 4.44 13.92 10.98
CA ALA A 74 3.71 13.00 10.12
C ALA A 74 3.38 13.65 8.77
N LEU A 75 2.93 14.91 8.78
CA LEU A 75 2.64 15.67 7.57
C LEU A 75 3.88 15.88 6.72
N GLN A 76 5.00 16.33 7.29
CA GLN A 76 6.25 16.50 6.54
C GLN A 76 6.77 15.18 5.97
N THR A 77 6.71 14.11 6.76
CA THR A 77 7.11 12.77 6.31
C THR A 77 6.25 12.31 5.14
N SER A 78 4.92 12.48 5.21
CA SER A 78 4.01 12.09 4.13
C SER A 78 4.27 12.85 2.82
N ARG A 79 4.56 14.16 2.90
CA ARG A 79 4.92 14.98 1.74
C ARG A 79 6.22 14.52 1.10
N ARG A 80 7.27 14.29 1.91
CA ARG A 80 8.57 13.81 1.44
C ARG A 80 8.45 12.40 0.84
N ALA A 81 7.72 11.50 1.50
CA ALA A 81 7.47 10.15 1.01
C ALA A 81 6.74 10.18 -0.34
N LYS A 82 5.68 10.99 -0.47
CA LYS A 82 4.97 11.21 -1.74
C LYS A 82 5.92 11.70 -2.83
N TYR A 83 6.70 12.75 -2.55
CA TYR A 83 7.65 13.33 -3.50
C TYR A 83 8.69 12.31 -4.00
N ILE A 84 9.33 11.57 -3.09
CA ILE A 84 10.35 10.56 -3.42
C ILE A 84 9.76 9.48 -4.33
N MET A 85 8.55 9.02 -4.03
CA MET A 85 7.93 7.91 -4.74
C MET A 85 7.31 8.33 -6.07
N GLU A 86 6.76 9.55 -6.18
CA GLU A 86 6.36 10.17 -7.45
C GLU A 86 7.58 10.33 -8.39
N ALA A 87 8.74 10.74 -7.87
CA ALA A 87 9.97 10.82 -8.63
C ALA A 87 10.48 9.44 -9.11
N ALA A 88 10.08 8.36 -8.44
CA ALA A 88 10.32 6.98 -8.87
C ALA A 88 9.26 6.45 -9.86
N GLY A 89 8.20 7.23 -10.16
CA GLY A 89 7.05 6.79 -10.94
C GLY A 89 6.16 5.78 -10.21
N MET A 90 6.19 5.80 -8.87
CA MET A 90 5.50 4.88 -7.97
C MET A 90 4.54 5.64 -7.04
N ASP A 91 3.48 6.21 -7.60
CA ASP A 91 2.56 7.06 -6.83
C ASP A 91 1.86 6.28 -5.71
N PHE A 92 1.95 6.79 -4.48
CA PHE A 92 1.14 6.29 -3.38
C PHE A 92 -0.33 6.62 -3.59
N ARG A 93 -1.19 5.63 -3.34
CA ARG A 93 -2.64 5.71 -3.50
C ARG A 93 -3.33 5.38 -2.19
N LYS A 94 -4.61 5.74 -2.07
CA LYS A 94 -5.47 5.36 -0.93
C LYS A 94 -4.90 5.76 0.44
N TRP A 95 -4.37 6.97 0.56
CA TRP A 95 -3.85 7.51 1.83
C TRP A 95 -4.93 7.50 2.92
N ILE A 96 -4.58 6.99 4.10
CA ILE A 96 -5.49 6.89 5.24
C ILE A 96 -4.73 7.05 6.56
N THR A 97 -5.38 7.69 7.55
CA THR A 97 -4.82 7.98 8.87
C THR A 97 -5.94 8.00 9.91
N ASN A 98 -5.59 7.78 11.18
CA ASN A 98 -6.47 7.94 12.33
C ASN A 98 -6.58 9.41 12.80
N ASP A 99 -5.66 10.28 12.39
CA ASP A 99 -5.69 11.71 12.71
C ASP A 99 -6.56 12.47 11.71
N THR A 100 -7.69 13.01 12.17
CA THR A 100 -8.64 13.76 11.34
C THR A 100 -8.05 15.04 10.76
N ASN A 101 -7.17 15.73 11.50
CA ASN A 101 -6.51 16.94 11.01
C ASN A 101 -5.56 16.58 9.87
N LEU A 102 -4.82 15.46 10.00
CA LEU A 102 -3.90 15.02 8.96
C LEU A 102 -4.65 14.57 7.71
N MET A 103 -5.78 13.89 7.88
CA MET A 103 -6.69 13.52 6.80
C MET A 103 -7.22 14.76 6.04
N GLU A 104 -7.66 15.80 6.75
CA GLU A 104 -8.12 17.05 6.14
C GLU A 104 -7.00 17.78 5.39
N GLN A 105 -5.80 17.80 5.95
CA GLN A 105 -4.64 18.42 5.32
C GLN A 105 -4.24 17.68 4.04
N TRP A 106 -4.24 16.35 4.04
CA TRP A 106 -4.03 15.54 2.83
C TRP A 106 -5.08 15.78 1.76
N LYS A 107 -6.36 15.92 2.13
CA LYS A 107 -7.43 16.31 1.19
C LYS A 107 -7.15 17.68 0.57
N LYS A 108 -6.76 18.67 1.39
CA LYS A 108 -6.41 20.04 0.93
C LYS A 108 -5.23 20.02 -0.04
N GLU A 109 -4.24 19.18 0.20
CA GLU A 109 -3.06 18.99 -0.64
C GLU A 109 -3.25 18.00 -1.80
N LYS A 110 -4.50 17.56 -2.04
CA LYS A 110 -4.85 16.68 -3.15
C LYS A 110 -4.05 15.36 -3.15
N PHE A 111 -3.79 14.81 -1.97
CA PHE A 111 -3.38 13.41 -1.86
C PHE A 111 -4.53 12.52 -2.32
N ASP A 112 -4.21 11.35 -2.89
CA ASP A 112 -5.20 10.34 -3.24
C ASP A 112 -5.68 9.61 -1.98
N VAL A 113 -6.51 10.28 -1.18
CA VAL A 113 -7.02 9.74 0.08
C VAL A 113 -8.07 8.66 -0.16
N TYR A 114 -8.12 7.67 0.72
CA TYR A 114 -9.19 6.68 0.70
C TYR A 114 -10.54 7.35 1.08
N PRO A 115 -11.64 7.07 0.36
CA PRO A 115 -12.93 7.67 0.67
C PRO A 115 -13.47 7.11 2.00
N VAL A 116 -13.41 7.93 3.05
CA VAL A 116 -14.07 7.65 4.33
C VAL A 116 -15.46 8.27 4.26
N TYR A 117 -16.50 7.45 4.05
CA TYR A 117 -17.90 7.91 4.06
C TYR A 117 -18.40 8.02 5.51
N PRO A 118 -19.01 9.13 5.93
CA PRO A 118 -19.58 9.27 7.27
C PRO A 118 -20.75 8.30 7.56
N GLU A 119 -21.43 7.80 6.52
CA GLU A 119 -22.70 7.08 6.65
C GLU A 119 -22.61 5.54 6.70
N THR A 120 -21.41 4.94 6.71
CA THR A 120 -21.30 3.48 6.95
C THR A 120 -21.33 3.09 8.43
N VAL A 121 -21.78 3.99 9.32
CA VAL A 121 -22.18 3.66 10.68
C VAL A 121 -23.58 3.05 10.67
N SER A 122 -23.74 1.91 10.02
CA SER A 122 -24.88 1.02 10.26
C SER A 122 -24.54 -0.41 9.85
N LEU A 123 -24.34 -1.24 10.89
CA LEU A 123 -24.22 -2.69 10.87
C LEU A 123 -23.02 -3.30 10.10
N GLY A 124 -21.80 -2.87 10.42
CA GLY A 124 -20.58 -3.59 9.99
C GLY A 124 -19.33 -2.71 9.84
N SER A 125 -18.97 -2.03 10.93
CA SER A 125 -17.66 -1.46 11.29
C SER A 125 -16.86 -0.59 10.30
N ASN A 126 -16.26 0.49 10.82
CA ASN A 126 -15.22 1.34 10.21
C ASN A 126 -13.91 0.57 9.97
N GLU A 127 -13.99 -0.59 9.30
CA GLU A 127 -12.89 -1.51 9.10
C GLU A 127 -12.27 -1.33 7.71
N THR A 128 -11.06 -0.76 7.68
CA THR A 128 -10.20 -0.80 6.48
C THR A 128 -9.30 -2.03 6.56
N LYS A 129 -9.07 -2.74 5.46
CA LYS A 129 -8.15 -3.88 5.49
C LYS A 129 -6.69 -3.44 5.36
N VAL A 130 -5.85 -3.92 6.26
CA VAL A 130 -4.39 -3.76 6.24
C VAL A 130 -3.78 -5.15 6.41
N LEU A 131 -3.01 -5.61 5.42
CA LEU A 131 -2.36 -6.93 5.41
C LEU A 131 -3.32 -8.13 5.58
N GLY A 132 -4.56 -8.00 5.10
CA GLY A 132 -5.60 -9.02 5.26
C GLY A 132 -6.31 -9.01 6.62
N LEU A 133 -5.91 -8.12 7.53
CA LEU A 133 -6.58 -7.89 8.81
C LEU A 133 -7.51 -6.68 8.72
N SER A 134 -8.61 -6.72 9.44
CA SER A 134 -9.50 -5.56 9.57
C SER A 134 -8.85 -4.57 10.55
N ARG A 135 -8.77 -3.29 10.18
CA ARG A 135 -8.26 -2.19 11.01
C ARG A 135 -9.38 -1.19 11.26
N ASN A 136 -9.70 -0.96 12.53
CA ASN A 136 -10.50 0.19 12.91
C ASN A 136 -9.59 1.41 13.00
N THR A 137 -9.79 2.38 12.12
CA THR A 137 -8.96 3.60 12.07
C THR A 137 -9.33 4.64 13.11
N HIS A 138 -10.53 4.58 13.72
CA HIS A 138 -10.95 5.52 14.75
C HIS A 138 -10.33 5.17 16.11
N GLU A 139 -10.33 3.89 16.44
CA GLU A 139 -9.91 3.35 17.74
C GLU A 139 -8.50 2.73 17.70
N ASP A 140 -7.88 2.71 16.52
CA ASP A 140 -6.53 2.19 16.25
C ASP A 140 -6.28 0.73 16.70
N TYR A 141 -7.28 -0.14 16.52
CA TYR A 141 -7.13 -1.58 16.76
C TYR A 141 -7.24 -2.41 15.47
N LEU A 142 -6.52 -3.53 15.44
CA LEU A 142 -6.63 -4.57 14.42
C LEU A 142 -7.59 -5.68 14.92
N THR A 143 -8.56 -6.06 14.10
CA THR A 143 -9.45 -7.21 14.34
C THR A 143 -9.12 -8.34 13.38
N THR A 144 -9.19 -9.57 13.92
CA THR A 144 -9.05 -10.80 13.14
C THR A 144 -10.27 -11.68 13.42
N ASN A 145 -10.88 -12.24 12.38
CA ASN A 145 -12.00 -13.16 12.57
C ASN A 145 -11.45 -14.55 12.87
N THR A 146 -11.60 -15.00 14.11
CA THR A 146 -11.07 -16.29 14.58
C THR A 146 -11.94 -17.48 14.18
N LYS A 147 -13.16 -17.29 13.65
CA LYS A 147 -14.03 -18.41 13.24
C LYS A 147 -13.37 -19.26 12.15
N SER A 148 -12.77 -18.62 11.16
CA SER A 148 -12.08 -19.29 10.06
C SER A 148 -10.78 -19.98 10.50
N LEU A 149 -10.14 -19.49 11.56
CA LEU A 149 -8.94 -20.09 12.14
C LEU A 149 -9.28 -21.33 12.98
N LEU A 150 -10.39 -21.31 13.71
CA LEU A 150 -10.85 -22.45 14.50
C LEU A 150 -11.28 -23.63 13.61
N GLU A 151 -11.90 -23.36 12.46
CA GLU A 151 -12.23 -24.38 11.45
C GLU A 151 -11.00 -24.97 10.74
N PHE A 152 -9.87 -24.28 10.72
CA PHE A 152 -8.64 -24.76 10.09
C PHE A 152 -7.81 -25.67 11.00
N VAL A 153 -7.99 -25.54 12.32
CA VAL A 153 -7.23 -26.28 13.35
C VAL A 153 -8.07 -27.42 13.97
N SER A 154 -9.37 -27.50 13.65
CA SER A 154 -10.26 -28.63 13.95
C SER A 154 -10.27 -29.67 12.85
#